data_AF-A0A0N4YY14-F1
#
_entry.id   AF-A0A0N4YY14-F1
#
_cell.length_a   1.000
_cell.length_b   1.000
_cell.length_c   1.000
_cell.angle_alpha   90.00
_cell.angle_beta   90.00
_cell.angle_gamma   90.00
#
_symmetry.space_group_name_H-M   'P 1'
#
loop_
_entity.id
_entity.type
_entity.pdbx_description
1 polymer ?
#
loop_
_entity_poly.entity_id
_entity_poly.type
_entity_poly.pdbx_seq_one_letter_code
_entity_poly.pdbx_strand_id
1 'polypeptide(L)'
;MVSNRRCPSIDTLQQYDRAKIIHEIAMLRAQIEKANQRLVKMVRQRSYYRAKHSTKCAVLSAILMANSPKTRADSKLRFSLEPPPAHGAEGVEEWKRAMRAMARIPGGLPPLVRCKDLHRTGWSEFDDEKKLKQVLLAYAR
;
A
#
# COMPACT_ATOMS: atom_id res chain seq x y z
N MET A 1 3.25 24.22 -14.01
CA MET A 1 2.85 24.02 -15.42
C MET A 1 3.97 23.27 -16.13
N VAL A 2 3.77 21.99 -16.45
CA VAL A 2 4.68 21.21 -17.30
C VAL A 2 4.18 21.44 -18.72
N SER A 3 4.90 22.24 -19.50
CA SER A 3 4.54 22.46 -20.91
C SER A 3 4.67 21.13 -21.65
N ASN A 4 3.52 20.57 -22.04
CA ASN A 4 3.43 19.32 -22.80
C ASN A 4 3.78 19.62 -24.26
N ARG A 5 5.09 19.76 -24.58
CA ARG A 5 5.53 19.81 -25.98
C ARG A 5 5.59 18.39 -26.52
N ARG A 6 4.95 18.17 -27.67
CA ARG A 6 5.13 16.93 -28.44
C ARG A 6 6.59 16.82 -28.87
N CYS A 7 7.17 15.64 -28.68
CA CYS A 7 8.46 15.32 -29.26
C CYS A 7 8.40 15.50 -30.79
N PRO A 8 9.41 16.14 -31.41
CA PRO A 8 9.46 16.28 -32.86
C PRO A 8 9.53 14.91 -33.53
N SER A 9 8.78 14.73 -34.62
CA SER A 9 8.81 13.51 -35.43
C SER A 9 10.06 13.46 -36.31
N ILE A 10 10.43 12.27 -36.79
CA ILE A 10 11.60 12.06 -37.65
C ILE A 10 11.57 12.97 -38.89
N ASP A 11 10.41 13.14 -39.52
CA ASP A 11 10.23 14.00 -40.71
C ASP A 11 10.54 15.48 -40.40
N THR A 12 10.20 15.93 -39.19
CA THR A 12 10.49 17.31 -38.76
C THR A 12 11.97 17.51 -38.44
N LEU A 13 12.67 16.47 -37.98
CA LEU A 13 14.11 16.53 -37.66
C LEU A 13 14.98 16.59 -38.92
N GLN A 14 14.55 15.95 -40.01
CA GLN A 14 15.26 16.00 -41.30
C GLN A 14 15.25 17.40 -41.94
N GLN A 15 14.27 18.23 -41.59
CA GLN A 15 14.15 19.61 -42.07
C GLN A 15 14.94 20.62 -41.24
N TYR A 16 15.57 20.19 -40.13
CA TYR A 16 16.26 21.10 -39.23
C TYR A 16 17.71 21.31 -39.69
N ASP A 17 18.12 22.58 -39.69
CA ASP A 17 19.54 22.92 -39.84
C ASP A 17 20.35 22.46 -38.62
N ARG A 18 21.65 22.22 -38.82
CA ARG A 18 22.59 21.72 -37.81
C ARG A 18 22.53 22.54 -36.51
N ALA A 19 22.46 23.86 -36.61
CA ALA A 19 22.36 24.75 -35.44
C ALA A 19 21.06 24.52 -34.64
N LYS A 20 19.95 24.27 -35.34
CA LYS A 20 18.64 24.01 -34.73
C LYS A 20 18.62 22.64 -34.04
N ILE A 21 19.25 21.62 -34.62
CA ILE A 21 19.40 20.29 -34.00
C ILE A 21 20.24 20.38 -32.71
N ILE A 22 21.37 21.11 -32.74
CA ILE A 22 22.21 21.31 -31.55
C ILE A 22 21.44 22.01 -30.44
N HIS A 23 20.66 23.05 -30.77
CA HIS A 23 19.82 23.75 -29.81
C HIS A 23 18.75 22.84 -29.18
N GLU A 24 18.08 22.01 -30.00
CA GLU A 24 17.06 21.08 -29.53
C GLU A 24 17.65 20.04 -28.57
N ILE A 25 18.82 19.49 -28.87
CA ILE A 25 19.52 18.56 -27.99
C ILE A 25 19.85 19.22 -26.65
N ALA A 26 20.36 20.45 -26.66
CA ALA A 26 20.69 21.19 -25.44
C ALA A 26 19.44 21.44 -24.57
N MET A 27 18.33 21.81 -25.22
CA MET A 27 17.03 22.01 -24.58
C MET A 27 16.49 20.72 -23.95
N LEU A 28 16.51 19.60 -24.68
CA LEU A 28 16.05 18.31 -24.17
C LEU A 28 16.89 17.84 -22.98
N ARG A 29 18.22 17.99 -23.05
CA ARG A 29 19.12 17.69 -21.93
C ARG A 29 18.78 18.52 -20.69
N ALA A 30 18.54 19.81 -20.84
CA ALA A 30 18.14 20.68 -19.73
C ALA A 30 16.78 20.28 -19.12
N GLN A 31 15.82 19.85 -19.96
CA GLN A 31 14.52 19.36 -19.48
C GLN A 31 14.64 18.04 -18.72
N ILE A 32 15.43 17.09 -19.24
CA ILE A 32 15.72 15.82 -18.58
C ILE A 32 16.36 16.10 -17.22
N GLU A 33 17.36 16.96 -17.16
CA GLU A 33 18.04 17.31 -15.91
C GLU A 33 17.08 17.92 -14.89
N LYS A 34 16.22 18.85 -15.33
CA LYS A 34 15.18 19.45 -14.48
C LYS A 34 14.17 18.42 -13.97
N ALA A 35 13.78 17.46 -14.80
CA ALA A 35 12.90 16.36 -14.40
C ALA A 35 13.59 15.44 -13.39
N ASN A 36 14.86 15.08 -13.64
CA ASN A 36 15.68 14.26 -12.75
C ASN A 36 15.82 14.91 -11.36
N GLN A 37 16.13 16.20 -11.30
CA GLN A 37 16.24 16.93 -10.02
C GLN A 37 14.93 16.89 -9.22
N ARG A 38 13.78 17.05 -9.90
CA ARG A 38 12.46 16.92 -9.26
C ARG A 38 12.22 15.50 -8.74
N LEU A 39 12.52 14.50 -9.56
CA LEU A 39 12.39 13.09 -9.18
C LEU A 39 13.26 12.76 -7.97
N VAL A 40 14.53 13.16 -7.99
CA VAL A 40 15.46 12.96 -6.85
C VAL A 40 14.89 13.59 -5.58
N LYS A 41 14.38 14.83 -5.66
CA LYS A 41 13.74 15.50 -4.52
C LYS A 41 12.55 14.70 -3.99
N MET A 42 11.64 14.27 -4.87
CA MET A 42 10.44 13.51 -4.47
C MET A 42 10.78 12.12 -3.91
N VAL A 43 11.76 11.42 -4.49
CA VAL A 43 12.23 10.11 -4.02
C VAL A 43 12.86 10.23 -2.64
N ARG A 44 13.72 11.23 -2.41
CA ARG A 44 14.30 11.51 -1.08
C ARG A 44 13.23 11.88 -0.06
N GLN A 45 12.24 12.67 -0.45
CA GLN A 45 11.14 13.01 0.44
C GLN A 45 10.30 11.76 0.79
N ARG A 46 10.00 10.92 -0.19
CA ARG A 46 9.30 9.65 0.02
C ARG A 46 10.09 8.71 0.94
N SER A 47 11.41 8.58 0.75
CA SER A 47 12.24 7.72 1.61
C SER A 47 12.29 8.22 3.05
N TYR A 48 12.42 9.53 3.25
CA TYR A 48 12.37 10.16 4.57
C TYR A 48 11.05 9.86 5.29
N TYR A 49 9.91 10.09 4.63
CA TYR A 49 8.62 9.80 5.24
C TYR A 49 8.43 8.31 5.50
N ARG A 50 8.84 7.43 4.59
CA ARG A 50 8.81 5.98 4.84
C ARG A 50 9.60 5.57 6.08
N ALA A 51 10.80 6.12 6.26
CA ALA A 51 11.58 5.87 7.48
C ALA A 51 10.84 6.37 8.73
N LYS A 52 10.29 7.58 8.69
CA LYS A 52 9.51 8.16 9.80
C LYS A 52 8.26 7.32 10.14
N HIS A 53 7.54 6.84 9.13
CA HIS A 53 6.41 5.93 9.31
C HIS A 53 6.86 4.58 9.87
N SER A 54 7.96 4.02 9.35
CA SER A 54 8.55 2.77 9.86
C SER A 54 8.87 2.85 11.35
N THR A 55 9.48 3.95 11.81
CA THR A 55 9.73 4.16 13.25
C THR A 55 8.44 4.16 14.07
N LYS A 56 7.39 4.87 13.61
CA LYS A 56 6.08 4.89 14.30
C LYS A 56 5.45 3.49 14.33
N CYS A 57 5.48 2.77 13.22
CA CYS A 57 4.99 1.41 13.12
C CYS A 57 5.77 0.45 14.04
N ALA A 58 7.08 0.63 14.18
CA ALA A 58 7.92 -0.14 15.09
C ALA A 58 7.54 0.11 16.56
N VAL A 59 7.31 1.37 16.96
CA VAL A 59 6.82 1.71 18.30
C VAL A 59 5.46 1.05 18.58
N LEU A 60 4.50 1.17 17.65
CA LEU A 60 3.20 0.53 17.77
C LEU A 60 3.31 -1.00 17.85
N SER A 61 4.19 -1.60 17.04
CA SER A 61 4.49 -3.04 17.10
C SER A 61 5.04 -3.44 18.47
N ALA A 62 5.93 -2.64 19.06
CA ALA A 62 6.49 -2.92 20.38
C ALA A 62 5.43 -2.84 21.48
N ILE A 63 4.56 -1.82 21.46
CA ILE A 63 3.43 -1.70 22.38
C ILE A 63 2.51 -2.91 22.23
N LEU A 64 2.16 -3.28 21.00
CA LEU A 64 1.31 -4.43 20.72
C LEU A 64 1.93 -5.73 21.25
N MET A 65 3.22 -5.98 20.98
CA MET A 65 3.92 -7.16 21.48
C MET A 65 3.99 -7.20 23.01
N ALA A 66 4.20 -6.05 23.66
CA ALA A 66 4.30 -5.96 25.12
C ALA A 66 2.97 -6.25 25.83
N ASN A 67 1.85 -5.89 25.21
CA ASN A 67 0.51 -6.06 25.78
C ASN A 67 -0.21 -7.31 25.27
N SER A 68 0.36 -8.02 24.30
CA SER A 68 -0.24 -9.24 23.74
C SER A 68 0.03 -10.46 24.64
N PRO A 69 -0.88 -11.45 24.69
CA PRO A 69 -0.59 -12.74 25.29
C PRO A 69 0.67 -13.35 24.67
N LYS A 70 1.57 -13.96 25.47
CA LYS A 70 2.87 -14.50 25.00
C LYS A 70 2.73 -15.81 24.21
N THR A 71 1.84 -15.87 23.22
CA THR A 71 1.69 -17.03 22.34
C THR A 71 2.67 -16.94 21.16
N ARG A 72 2.98 -18.10 20.53
CA ARG A 72 3.79 -18.14 19.30
C ARG A 72 3.19 -17.35 18.13
N ALA A 73 1.88 -17.12 18.13
CA ALA A 73 1.22 -16.33 17.10
C ALA A 73 1.41 -14.82 17.35
N ASP A 74 1.37 -14.42 18.61
CA ASP A 74 1.48 -13.04 19.06
C ASP A 74 2.92 -12.51 18.95
N SER A 75 3.94 -13.38 19.06
CA SER A 75 5.35 -13.01 18.84
C SER A 75 5.67 -12.59 17.40
N LYS A 76 4.75 -12.80 16.46
CA LYS A 76 4.87 -12.39 15.05
C LYS A 76 4.04 -11.15 14.72
N LEU A 77 3.37 -10.55 15.70
CA LEU A 77 2.44 -9.45 15.49
C LEU A 77 3.22 -8.15 15.21
N ARG A 78 2.99 -7.56 14.03
CA ARG A 78 3.62 -6.30 13.61
C ARG A 78 2.55 -5.35 13.10
N PHE A 79 2.66 -4.08 13.46
CA PHE A 79 1.84 -3.03 12.88
C PHE A 79 2.50 -2.52 11.61
N SER A 80 1.73 -2.41 10.52
CA SER A 80 2.15 -1.82 9.25
C SER A 80 1.01 -1.01 8.65
N LEU A 81 1.37 0.08 7.96
CA LEU A 81 0.45 0.89 7.15
C LEU A 81 0.44 0.44 5.69
N GLU A 82 1.53 -0.16 5.22
CA GLU A 82 1.58 -0.78 3.90
C GLU A 82 0.99 -2.19 4.03
N PRO A 83 0.08 -2.60 3.13
CA PRO A 83 -0.39 -3.98 3.12
C PRO A 83 0.81 -4.91 2.92
N PRO A 84 0.80 -6.10 3.53
CA PRO A 84 1.79 -7.12 3.24
C PRO A 84 1.89 -7.31 1.71
N PRO A 85 3.10 -7.53 1.15
CA PRO A 85 3.25 -7.79 -0.26
C PRO A 85 2.34 -8.95 -0.65
N ALA A 86 1.32 -8.67 -1.45
CA ALA A 86 0.31 -9.64 -1.87
C ALA A 86 0.94 -10.61 -2.88
N HIS A 87 1.69 -11.59 -2.37
CA HIS A 87 2.26 -12.66 -3.17
C HIS A 87 1.76 -13.99 -2.56
N GLY A 88 0.75 -14.60 -3.19
CA GLY A 88 0.29 -15.95 -2.86
C GLY A 88 -0.56 -16.09 -1.58
N ALA A 89 -0.54 -17.30 -1.01
CA ALA A 89 -1.37 -17.73 0.13
C ALA A 89 -1.06 -17.01 1.47
N GLU A 90 0.03 -16.24 1.54
CA GLU A 90 0.48 -15.57 2.76
C GLU A 90 -0.47 -14.46 3.21
N GLY A 91 -1.05 -13.70 2.27
CA GLY A 91 -2.02 -12.64 2.61
C GLY A 91 -3.31 -13.19 3.21
N VAL A 92 -3.76 -14.35 2.76
CA VAL A 92 -4.95 -15.03 3.30
C VAL A 92 -4.67 -15.51 4.72
N GLU A 93 -3.52 -16.14 4.97
CA GLU A 93 -3.12 -16.58 6.32
C GLU A 93 -2.89 -15.41 7.29
N GLU A 94 -2.44 -14.26 6.80
CA GLU A 94 -2.30 -13.05 7.60
C GLU A 94 -3.66 -12.43 7.95
N TRP A 95 -4.59 -12.35 7.00
CA TRP A 95 -5.97 -11.95 7.25
C TRP A 95 -6.63 -12.88 8.29
N LYS A 96 -6.49 -14.19 8.13
CA LYS A 96 -6.95 -15.21 9.08
C LYS A 96 -6.39 -14.99 10.48
N ARG A 97 -5.09 -14.70 10.60
CA ARG A 97 -4.42 -14.38 11.88
C ARG A 97 -4.99 -13.10 12.50
N ALA A 98 -5.20 -12.06 11.71
CA ALA A 98 -5.78 -10.80 12.17
C ALA A 98 -7.23 -10.98 12.67
N MET A 99 -8.06 -11.76 11.94
CA MET A 99 -9.43 -12.09 12.36
C MET A 99 -9.47 -12.86 13.68
N ARG A 100 -8.58 -13.85 13.87
CA ARG A 100 -8.44 -14.54 15.18
C ARG A 100 -8.03 -13.59 16.30
N ALA A 101 -7.13 -12.64 16.04
CA ALA A 101 -6.74 -11.64 17.03
C ALA A 101 -7.91 -10.70 17.39
N MET A 102 -8.68 -10.24 16.40
CA MET A 102 -9.85 -9.39 16.61
C MET A 102 -10.98 -10.10 17.37
N ALA A 103 -11.16 -11.41 17.18
CA ALA A 103 -12.13 -12.21 17.92
C ALA A 103 -11.82 -12.35 19.42
N ARG A 104 -10.55 -12.14 19.82
CA ARG A 104 -10.10 -12.19 21.23
C ARG A 104 -10.31 -10.88 21.98
N ILE A 105 -10.72 -9.81 21.29
CA ILE A 105 -10.99 -8.51 21.93
C ILE A 105 -12.27 -8.61 22.78
N PRO A 106 -12.23 -8.21 24.08
CA PRO A 106 -13.43 -8.16 24.91
C PRO A 106 -14.45 -7.19 24.31
N GLY A 107 -15.65 -7.68 24.03
CA GLY A 107 -16.67 -6.94 23.26
C GLY A 107 -16.84 -7.38 21.80
N GLY A 108 -16.03 -8.34 21.33
CA GLY A 108 -16.15 -8.95 20.01
C GLY A 108 -15.67 -8.04 18.88
N LEU A 109 -16.04 -8.40 17.65
CA LEU A 109 -15.60 -7.69 16.45
C LEU A 109 -16.16 -6.24 16.42
N PRO A 110 -15.35 -5.20 16.20
CA PRO A 110 -15.82 -3.82 16.15
C PRO A 110 -16.94 -3.63 15.10
N PRO A 111 -17.93 -2.72 15.32
CA PRO A 111 -19.03 -2.49 14.38
C PRO A 111 -18.61 -2.17 12.94
N LEU A 112 -17.43 -1.56 12.77
CA LEU A 112 -16.85 -1.25 11.45
C LEU A 112 -16.48 -2.51 10.65
N VAL A 113 -16.13 -3.60 11.34
CA VAL A 113 -15.72 -4.88 10.75
C VAL A 113 -16.89 -5.86 10.70
N ARG A 114 -17.87 -5.70 11.59
CA ARG A 114 -19.17 -6.38 11.50
C ARG A 114 -19.90 -5.82 10.29
N CYS A 115 -19.76 -6.53 9.18
CA CYS A 115 -20.31 -6.18 7.88
C CYS A 115 -21.76 -5.66 8.00
N LYS A 116 -21.94 -4.33 7.99
CA LYS A 116 -23.26 -3.71 7.78
C LYS A 116 -23.57 -3.55 6.28
N ASP A 117 -22.58 -3.78 5.42
CA ASP A 117 -22.64 -3.54 3.98
C ASP A 117 -22.32 -4.79 3.15
N LEU A 118 -22.68 -6.00 3.61
CA LEU A 118 -22.49 -7.22 2.81
C LEU A 118 -23.28 -7.17 1.49
N HIS A 119 -24.38 -6.40 1.46
CA HIS A 119 -25.14 -6.11 0.24
C HIS A 119 -24.36 -5.27 -0.79
N ARG A 120 -23.33 -4.53 -0.36
CA ARG A 120 -22.51 -3.65 -1.23
C ARG A 120 -21.29 -4.34 -1.81
N THR A 121 -20.84 -5.46 -1.22
CA THR A 121 -19.72 -6.25 -1.73
C THR A 121 -20.12 -7.20 -2.85
N GLY A 122 -21.43 -7.38 -3.10
CA GLY A 122 -21.95 -8.28 -4.13
C GLY A 122 -21.83 -9.77 -3.80
N TRP A 123 -21.53 -10.12 -2.54
CA TRP A 123 -21.33 -11.50 -2.09
C TRP A 123 -22.60 -12.00 -1.38
N SER A 124 -23.53 -12.57 -2.15
CA SER A 124 -24.84 -13.04 -1.67
C SER A 124 -24.81 -14.38 -0.92
N GLU A 125 -23.66 -15.03 -0.79
CA GLU A 125 -23.54 -16.39 -0.22
C GLU A 125 -23.62 -16.44 1.32
N PHE A 126 -23.59 -15.30 2.01
CA PHE A 126 -23.60 -15.23 3.49
C PHE A 126 -24.72 -14.33 4.05
N ASP A 127 -25.94 -14.47 3.54
CA ASP A 127 -27.13 -13.80 4.11
C ASP A 127 -27.56 -14.40 5.46
N ASP A 128 -27.14 -15.63 5.76
CA ASP A 128 -27.41 -16.29 7.04
C ASP A 128 -26.40 -15.83 8.12
N GLU A 129 -26.81 -14.91 8.97
CA GLU A 129 -26.05 -14.46 10.15
C GLU A 129 -25.58 -15.65 11.02
N LYS A 130 -26.37 -16.73 11.08
CA LYS A 130 -26.02 -17.99 11.77
C LYS A 130 -24.86 -18.72 11.09
N LYS A 131 -24.82 -18.78 9.75
CA LYS A 131 -23.71 -19.38 8.99
C LYS A 131 -22.45 -18.54 9.11
N LEU A 132 -22.58 -17.21 9.06
CA LEU A 132 -21.43 -16.31 9.29
C LEU A 132 -20.87 -16.50 10.71
N LYS A 133 -21.75 -16.55 11.72
CA LYS A 133 -21.35 -16.87 13.11
C LYS A 133 -20.69 -18.23 13.19
N GLN A 134 -21.22 -19.26 12.53
CA GLN A 134 -20.66 -20.61 12.53
C GLN A 134 -19.31 -20.71 11.83
N VAL A 135 -19.12 -20.01 10.71
CA VAL A 135 -17.83 -19.93 10.01
C VAL A 135 -16.82 -19.17 10.85
N LEU A 136 -17.20 -18.05 11.46
CA LEU A 136 -16.34 -17.31 12.38
C LEU A 136 -15.98 -18.12 13.63
N LEU A 137 -16.93 -18.91 14.16
CA LEU A 137 -16.71 -19.79 15.32
C LEU A 137 -15.81 -20.98 14.98
N ALA A 138 -15.99 -21.58 13.80
CA ALA A 138 -15.14 -22.65 13.29
C ALA A 138 -13.71 -22.16 13.03
N TYR A 139 -13.54 -20.88 12.72
CA TYR A 139 -12.24 -20.24 12.49
C TYR A 139 -11.49 -19.83 13.77
N ALA A 140 -12.21 -19.78 14.90
CA ALA A 140 -11.70 -19.38 16.20
C ALA A 140 -11.20 -20.54 17.09
N ARG A 141 -11.33 -21.80 16.64
CA ARG A 141 -10.61 -22.96 17.18
C ARG A 141 -9.25 -23.10 16.52
#